data_AF-A0A8J8K3V7-F1
#
_entry.id   AF-A0A8J8K3V7-F1
#
_cell.length_a   1.000
_cell.length_b   1.000
_cell.length_c   1.000
_cell.angle_alpha   90.00
_cell.angle_beta   90.00
_cell.angle_gamma   90.00
#
_symmetry.space_group_name_H-M   'P 1'
#
loop_
_entity.id
_entity.type
_entity.pdbx_description
1 polymer ?
#
loop_
_entity_poly.entity_id
_entity_poly.type
_entity_poly.pdbx_seq_one_letter_code
_entity_poly.pdbx_strand_id
1 'polypeptide(L)'
;MKIISFLGVKEDFEYQWFDTTENYTVIQYIALDEQGRYEVQIGQTDREAYGLNRKRVVVFIEGYPYAEFVAADDFDKTGDLLSEIRLLQEDNRLDMCEYPEEGIPSMYASFTVEGLPNRIKAKGVHNAWSVVANISDHRAMIALAFLRKKEKVMFEK
;
A
#
# COMPACT_ATOMS: atom_id res chain seq x y z
N MET A 1 5.67 -15.60 -1.20
CA MET A 1 4.98 -15.27 0.07
C MET A 1 3.66 -16.03 0.13
N LYS A 2 3.27 -16.52 1.32
CA LYS A 2 2.00 -17.20 1.58
C LYS A 2 1.43 -16.76 2.93
N ILE A 3 0.15 -16.40 2.97
CA ILE A 3 -0.59 -16.21 4.24
C ILE A 3 -0.87 -17.59 4.84
N ILE A 4 -0.46 -17.80 6.09
CA ILE A 4 -0.57 -19.11 6.76
C ILE A 4 -1.51 -19.09 7.97
N SER A 5 -1.80 -17.93 8.55
CA SER A 5 -2.75 -17.83 9.66
C SER A 5 -3.44 -16.47 9.67
N PHE A 6 -4.72 -16.47 10.07
CA PHE A 6 -5.45 -15.29 10.51
C PHE A 6 -5.40 -15.26 12.04
N LEU A 7 -5.04 -14.12 12.63
CA LEU A 7 -4.90 -13.99 14.08
C LEU A 7 -6.08 -13.29 14.73
N GLY A 8 -6.77 -12.42 14.00
CA GLY A 8 -7.90 -11.67 14.54
C GLY A 8 -8.00 -10.26 13.95
N VAL A 9 -8.91 -9.49 14.54
CA VAL A 9 -9.07 -8.07 14.31
C VAL A 9 -8.76 -7.36 15.62
N LYS A 10 -7.98 -6.29 15.55
CA LYS A 10 -7.69 -5.41 16.68
C LYS A 10 -8.16 -4.00 16.35
N GLU A 11 -8.96 -3.44 17.23
CA GLU A 11 -9.35 -2.03 17.20
C GLU A 11 -8.27 -1.16 17.87
N ASP A 12 -8.27 0.13 17.56
CA ASP A 12 -7.37 1.13 18.17
C ASP A 12 -5.87 0.77 18.08
N PHE A 13 -5.43 0.27 16.92
CA PHE A 13 -4.01 0.19 16.62
C PHE A 13 -3.47 1.58 16.29
N GLU A 14 -2.62 2.11 17.16
CA GLU A 14 -1.94 3.39 16.95
C GLU A 14 -0.63 3.21 16.18
N TYR A 15 -0.42 4.06 15.18
CA TYR A 15 0.86 4.19 14.50
C TYR A 15 1.32 5.65 14.51
N GLN A 16 2.56 5.89 14.94
CA GLN A 16 3.19 7.19 14.94
C GLN A 16 3.91 7.43 13.61
N TRP A 17 3.34 8.27 12.76
CA TRP A 17 4.04 8.87 11.63
C TRP A 17 4.99 9.97 12.14
N PHE A 18 5.79 10.52 11.23
CA PHE A 18 6.77 11.55 11.58
C PHE A 18 6.14 12.78 12.27
N ASP A 19 4.94 13.18 11.85
CA ASP A 19 4.24 14.40 12.28
C ASP A 19 2.92 14.15 13.01
N THR A 20 2.36 12.95 12.92
CA THR A 20 1.01 12.65 13.45
C THR A 20 0.88 11.21 13.92
N THR A 21 -0.03 10.97 14.87
CA THR A 21 -0.46 9.63 15.26
C THR A 21 -1.77 9.31 14.56
N GLU A 22 -1.87 8.14 13.94
CA GLU A 22 -3.10 7.66 13.33
C GLU A 22 -3.59 6.37 13.99
N ASN A 23 -4.91 6.26 14.10
CA ASN A 23 -5.60 5.09 14.64
C ASN A 23 -6.17 4.23 13.52
N TYR A 24 -6.01 2.93 13.65
CA TYR A 24 -6.43 1.94 12.67
C TYR A 24 -7.23 0.82 13.32
N THR A 25 -8.23 0.32 12.60
CA THR A 25 -8.71 -1.05 12.80
C THR A 25 -7.80 -1.97 11.98
N VAL A 26 -7.10 -2.89 12.62
CA VAL A 26 -6.15 -3.79 11.94
C VAL A 26 -6.67 -5.22 11.87
N ILE A 27 -6.46 -5.83 10.71
CA ILE A 27 -6.68 -7.26 10.49
C ILE A 27 -5.31 -7.95 10.51
N GLN A 28 -5.11 -8.87 11.44
CA GLN A 28 -3.81 -9.48 11.73
C GLN A 28 -3.66 -10.85 11.07
N TYR A 29 -2.49 -11.08 10.48
CA TYR A 29 -2.11 -12.30 9.79
C TYR A 29 -0.70 -12.74 10.19
N ILE A 30 -0.42 -14.04 10.01
CA ILE A 30 0.94 -14.54 9.85
C ILE A 30 1.15 -14.89 8.38
N ALA A 31 2.20 -14.32 7.79
CA ALA A 31 2.68 -14.66 6.46
C ALA A 31 4.05 -15.35 6.52
N LEU A 32 4.36 -16.13 5.49
CA LEU A 32 5.63 -16.81 5.31
C LEU A 32 6.23 -16.39 3.96
N ASP A 33 7.49 -15.98 3.96
CA ASP A 33 8.31 -15.83 2.74
C ASP A 33 9.58 -16.70 2.82
N GLU A 34 10.55 -16.48 1.93
CA GLU A 34 11.83 -17.21 1.89
C GLU A 34 12.74 -16.94 3.09
N GLN A 35 12.56 -15.81 3.78
CA GLN A 35 13.34 -15.36 4.94
C GLN A 35 12.71 -15.80 6.27
N GLY A 36 11.42 -16.11 6.29
CA GLY A 36 10.77 -16.67 7.48
C GLY A 36 9.32 -16.28 7.66
N ARG A 37 8.88 -16.32 8.92
CA ARG A 37 7.53 -15.95 9.36
C ARG A 37 7.49 -14.46 9.72
N TYR A 38 6.40 -13.81 9.36
CA TYR A 38 6.15 -12.39 9.61
C TYR A 38 4.76 -12.16 10.15
N GLU A 39 4.62 -11.32 11.17
CA GLU A 39 3.36 -10.69 11.51
C GLU A 39 3.04 -9.60 10.48
N VAL A 40 1.83 -9.66 9.95
CA VAL A 40 1.33 -8.72 8.95
C VAL A 40 0.01 -8.15 9.43
N GLN A 41 -0.14 -6.84 9.35
CA GLN A 41 -1.34 -6.13 9.80
C GLN A 41 -1.86 -5.27 8.65
N ILE A 42 -3.12 -5.41 8.30
CA ILE A 42 -3.80 -4.54 7.34
C ILE A 42 -4.63 -3.55 8.14
N GLY A 43 -4.10 -2.34 8.33
CA GLY A 43 -4.77 -1.25 9.03
C GLY A 43 -5.68 -0.48 8.10
N GLN A 44 -6.91 -0.23 8.56
CA GLN A 44 -7.90 0.58 7.85
C GLN A 44 -8.26 1.80 8.69
N THR A 45 -8.33 2.96 8.05
CA THR A 45 -8.75 4.22 8.65
C THR A 45 -9.37 5.13 7.58
N ASP A 46 -9.87 6.29 7.97
CA ASP A 46 -10.33 7.33 7.05
C ASP A 46 -9.45 8.57 7.22
N ARG A 47 -8.98 9.13 6.10
CA ARG A 47 -8.09 10.30 6.08
C ARG A 47 -8.45 11.22 4.93
N GLU A 48 -8.31 12.53 5.15
CA GLU A 48 -8.42 13.51 4.06
C GLU A 48 -7.29 13.31 3.04
N ALA A 49 -7.66 13.06 1.79
CA ALA A 49 -6.77 12.93 0.65
C ALA A 49 -7.45 13.48 -0.62
N TYR A 50 -6.73 14.35 -1.33
CA TYR A 50 -7.24 15.06 -2.51
C TYR A 50 -8.57 15.80 -2.25
N GLY A 51 -8.68 16.44 -1.07
CA GLY A 51 -9.82 17.26 -0.67
C GLY A 51 -11.09 16.50 -0.29
N LEU A 52 -11.02 15.17 -0.15
CA LEU A 52 -12.12 14.33 0.32
C LEU A 52 -11.63 13.44 1.47
N ASN A 53 -12.52 13.11 2.41
CA ASN A 53 -12.23 12.05 3.38
C ASN A 53 -12.36 10.69 2.67
N ARG A 54 -11.26 9.93 2.62
CA ARG A 54 -11.16 8.68 1.86
C ARG A 54 -10.72 7.54 2.77
N LYS A 55 -11.18 6.33 2.44
CA LYS A 55 -10.63 5.11 3.04
C LYS A 55 -9.13 5.05 2.74
N ARG A 56 -8.35 4.83 3.79
CA ARG A 56 -6.91 4.62 3.73
C ARG A 56 -6.61 3.25 4.29
N VAL A 57 -5.76 2.51 3.59
CA VAL A 57 -5.30 1.20 4.03
C VAL A 57 -3.79 1.20 4.09
N VAL A 58 -3.23 0.69 5.18
CA VAL A 58 -1.79 0.56 5.36
C VAL A 58 -1.47 -0.87 5.73
N VAL A 59 -0.51 -1.46 5.03
CA VAL A 59 -0.02 -2.81 5.33
C VAL A 59 1.29 -2.71 6.08
N PHE A 60 1.25 -3.15 7.32
CA PHE A 60 2.41 -3.24 8.20
C PHE A 60 2.98 -4.65 8.17
N ILE A 61 4.30 -4.77 8.14
CA ILE A 61 5.02 -6.03 8.36
C ILE A 61 5.96 -5.80 9.54
N GLU A 62 5.83 -6.59 10.60
CA GLU A 62 6.59 -6.41 11.86
C GLU A 62 6.47 -4.98 12.41
N GLY A 63 5.26 -4.40 12.32
CA GLY A 63 4.97 -3.03 12.79
C GLY A 63 5.47 -1.90 11.89
N TYR A 64 6.18 -2.19 10.80
CA TYR A 64 6.65 -1.17 9.84
C TYR A 64 5.73 -1.08 8.62
N PRO A 65 5.30 0.13 8.18
CA PRO A 65 4.42 0.31 7.04
C PRO A 65 5.18 0.14 5.73
N TYR A 66 4.75 -0.83 4.90
CA TYR A 66 5.39 -1.11 3.62
C TYR A 66 4.51 -0.79 2.41
N ALA A 67 3.19 -0.80 2.56
CA ALA A 67 2.28 -0.39 1.49
C ALA A 67 1.19 0.51 2.04
N GLU A 68 0.89 1.59 1.32
CA GLU A 68 -0.15 2.55 1.65
C GLU A 68 -1.08 2.66 0.46
N PHE A 69 -2.38 2.63 0.71
CA PHE A 69 -3.40 2.73 -0.29
C PHE A 69 -4.42 3.82 0.06
N VAL A 70 -4.98 4.42 -0.98
CA VAL A 70 -6.06 5.39 -0.91
C VAL A 70 -7.23 4.93 -1.77
N ALA A 71 -8.46 5.11 -1.30
CA ALA A 71 -9.66 4.79 -2.06
C ALA A 71 -9.78 5.60 -3.36
N ALA A 72 -10.13 4.90 -4.45
CA ALA A 72 -10.53 5.51 -5.72
C ALA A 72 -11.84 6.30 -5.58
N ASP A 73 -12.17 7.13 -6.58
CA ASP A 73 -13.41 7.93 -6.56
C ASP A 73 -14.69 7.07 -6.57
N ASP A 74 -14.62 5.87 -7.15
CA ASP A 74 -15.73 4.93 -7.24
C ASP A 74 -15.68 3.81 -6.18
N PHE A 75 -14.91 4.02 -5.09
CA PHE A 75 -14.65 3.03 -4.05
C PHE A 75 -15.93 2.40 -3.48
N ASP A 76 -17.00 3.17 -3.25
CA ASP A 76 -18.25 2.63 -2.71
C ASP A 76 -18.92 1.58 -3.63
N LYS A 77 -18.54 1.56 -4.92
CA LYS A 77 -19.03 0.59 -5.90
C LYS A 77 -18.04 -0.53 -6.16
N THR A 78 -16.75 -0.21 -6.23
CA THR A 78 -15.70 -1.15 -6.64
C THR A 78 -15.01 -1.80 -5.46
N GLY A 79 -14.82 -1.07 -4.36
CA GLY A 79 -13.93 -1.40 -3.27
C GLY A 79 -12.45 -1.19 -3.61
N ASP A 80 -12.14 -0.45 -4.69
CA ASP A 80 -10.78 -0.34 -5.19
C ASP A 80 -9.94 0.71 -4.45
N LEU A 81 -8.73 0.28 -4.13
CA LEU A 81 -7.70 1.02 -3.45
C LEU A 81 -6.50 1.17 -4.38
N LEU A 82 -5.82 2.31 -4.29
CA LEU A 82 -4.71 2.69 -5.16
C LEU A 82 -3.46 2.92 -4.31
N SER A 83 -2.35 2.29 -4.67
CA SER A 83 -1.05 2.50 -4.05
C SER A 83 -0.06 2.98 -5.11
N GLU A 84 0.35 4.25 -5.03
CA GLU A 84 1.33 4.86 -5.94
C GLU A 84 2.61 4.04 -6.02
N ILE A 85 3.10 3.77 -7.23
CA ILE A 85 4.40 3.13 -7.44
C ILE A 85 5.50 4.17 -7.18
N ARG A 86 6.30 3.90 -6.15
CA ARG A 86 7.50 4.67 -5.84
C ARG A 86 8.69 3.74 -5.80
N LEU A 87 9.75 4.11 -6.52
CA LEU A 87 10.97 3.34 -6.65
C LEU A 87 12.04 3.95 -5.76
N LEU A 88 12.69 3.11 -4.96
CA LEU A 88 13.84 3.53 -4.18
C LEU A 88 15.04 3.67 -5.11
N GLN A 89 15.68 4.83 -5.07
CA GLN A 89 16.86 5.18 -5.85
C GLN A 89 18.14 4.90 -5.04
N GLU A 90 19.30 4.90 -5.71
CA GLU A 90 20.61 4.67 -5.07
C GLU A 90 20.94 5.70 -3.98
N ASP A 91 20.40 6.92 -4.07
CA ASP A 91 20.53 8.00 -3.09
C ASP A 91 19.55 7.89 -1.91
N ASN A 92 18.85 6.75 -1.76
CA ASN A 92 17.77 6.50 -0.81
C ASN A 92 16.53 7.39 -1.00
N ARG A 93 16.39 8.07 -2.14
CA ARG A 93 15.18 8.82 -2.47
C ARG A 93 14.10 7.89 -3.02
N LEU A 94 12.85 8.12 -2.62
CA LEU A 94 11.69 7.46 -3.22
C LEU A 94 11.17 8.34 -4.36
N ASP A 95 11.38 7.88 -5.59
CA ASP A 95 10.90 8.55 -6.79
C ASP A 95 9.59 7.95 -7.26
N MET A 96 8.66 8.83 -7.58
CA MET A 96 7.38 8.45 -8.15
C MET A 96 7.57 7.99 -9.60
N CYS A 97 6.94 6.88 -9.96
CA CYS A 97 6.93 6.42 -11.35
C CYS A 97 5.86 7.20 -12.14
N GLU A 98 6.28 8.08 -13.05
CA GLU A 98 5.40 9.03 -13.72
C GLU A 98 4.48 8.38 -14.77
N TYR A 99 3.18 8.70 -14.70
CA TYR A 99 2.18 8.28 -15.69
C TYR A 99 1.88 9.43 -16.68
N PRO A 100 1.77 9.21 -18.00
CA PRO A 100 1.96 7.97 -18.74
C PRO A 100 3.38 7.83 -19.32
N GLU A 101 4.31 8.71 -18.96
CA GLU A 101 5.60 8.86 -19.63
C GLU A 101 6.58 7.71 -19.31
N GLU A 102 6.56 7.20 -18.08
CA GLU A 102 7.38 6.06 -17.70
C GLU A 102 6.68 4.73 -17.94
N GLY A 103 7.46 3.69 -18.22
CA GLY A 103 6.97 2.33 -18.28
C GLY A 103 6.75 1.74 -16.87
N ILE A 104 5.75 0.87 -16.73
CA ILE A 104 5.51 0.14 -15.49
C ILE A 104 6.73 -0.77 -15.20
N PRO A 105 7.38 -0.64 -14.02
CA PRO A 105 8.54 -1.47 -13.70
C PRO A 105 8.19 -2.95 -13.69
N SER A 106 9.04 -3.80 -14.26
CA SER A 106 8.74 -5.22 -14.51
C SER A 106 8.42 -6.02 -13.24
N MET A 107 8.95 -5.60 -12.09
CA MET A 107 8.65 -6.22 -10.79
C MET A 107 7.20 -6.01 -10.32
N TYR A 108 6.49 -5.05 -10.91
CA TYR A 108 5.07 -4.81 -10.67
C TYR A 108 4.17 -5.53 -11.68
N ALA A 109 4.72 -6.31 -12.63
CA ALA A 109 3.96 -6.94 -13.72
C ALA A 109 2.88 -7.95 -13.27
N SER A 110 2.99 -8.48 -12.04
CA SER A 110 1.98 -9.37 -11.46
C SER A 110 0.79 -8.65 -10.85
N PHE A 111 0.83 -7.32 -10.76
CA PHE A 111 -0.22 -6.49 -10.19
C PHE A 111 -1.04 -5.84 -11.29
N THR A 112 -2.31 -5.56 -10.99
CA THR A 112 -3.08 -4.61 -11.78
C THR A 112 -2.54 -3.22 -11.52
N VAL A 113 -2.13 -2.52 -12.57
CA VAL A 113 -1.54 -1.18 -12.48
C VAL A 113 -2.29 -0.25 -13.41
N GLU A 114 -2.66 0.92 -12.90
CA GLU A 114 -3.32 1.97 -13.65
C GLU A 114 -2.78 3.35 -13.26
N GLY A 115 -2.94 4.32 -14.16
CA GLY A 115 -2.65 5.71 -13.84
C GLY A 115 -3.59 6.20 -12.74
N LEU A 116 -3.02 6.71 -11.65
CA LEU A 116 -3.74 7.35 -10.55
C LEU A 116 -4.81 8.36 -11.05
N PRO A 117 -4.52 9.27 -12.01
CA PRO A 117 -5.51 10.23 -12.49
C PRO A 117 -6.67 9.57 -13.25
N ASN A 118 -6.61 8.29 -13.63
CA ASN A 118 -7.75 7.59 -14.24
C ASN A 118 -8.79 7.16 -13.19
N ARG A 119 -8.35 6.96 -11.94
CA ARG A 119 -9.18 6.44 -10.84
C ARG A 119 -9.51 7.51 -9.79
N ILE A 120 -8.77 8.62 -9.74
CA ILE A 120 -9.04 9.79 -8.91
C ILE A 120 -9.04 11.06 -9.78
N LYS A 121 -10.14 11.82 -9.80
CA LYS A 121 -10.33 13.07 -10.58
C LYS A 121 -10.32 14.34 -9.73
N ALA A 122 -10.03 14.21 -8.44
CA ALA A 122 -10.03 15.33 -7.52
C ALA A 122 -8.85 16.30 -7.71
N LYS A 123 -9.01 17.55 -7.28
CA LYS A 123 -7.96 18.57 -7.37
C LYS A 123 -6.73 18.14 -6.55
N GLY A 124 -5.55 18.28 -7.15
CA GLY A 124 -4.27 17.91 -6.51
C GLY A 124 -3.82 16.49 -6.79
N VAL A 125 -4.61 15.69 -7.52
CA VAL A 125 -4.11 14.43 -8.09
C VAL A 125 -2.97 14.72 -9.07
N HIS A 126 -1.91 13.94 -8.98
CA HIS A 126 -0.74 14.02 -9.85
C HIS A 126 -0.63 12.77 -10.73
N ASN A 127 0.30 12.83 -11.66
CA ASN A 127 0.54 11.82 -12.67
C ASN A 127 1.46 10.71 -12.14
N ALA A 128 0.86 9.66 -11.56
CA ALA A 128 1.59 8.50 -11.07
C ALA A 128 0.99 7.19 -11.59
N TRP A 129 1.82 6.19 -11.82
CA TRP A 129 1.35 4.80 -11.85
C TRP A 129 0.96 4.35 -10.45
N SER A 130 -0.10 3.55 -10.34
CA SER A 130 -0.60 3.02 -9.08
C SER A 130 -1.00 1.57 -9.20
N VAL A 131 -0.65 0.76 -8.20
CA VAL A 131 -1.18 -0.59 -8.05
C VAL A 131 -2.63 -0.48 -7.59
N VAL A 132 -3.52 -1.17 -8.29
CA VAL A 132 -4.93 -1.31 -7.93
C VAL A 132 -5.11 -2.60 -7.15
N ALA A 133 -5.70 -2.52 -5.96
CA ALA A 133 -6.09 -3.67 -5.17
C ALA A 133 -7.50 -3.47 -4.63
N ASN A 134 -8.29 -4.54 -4.58
CA ASN A 134 -9.60 -4.48 -3.94
C ASN A 134 -9.43 -4.55 -2.41
N ILE A 135 -10.26 -3.85 -1.64
CA ILE A 135 -10.23 -3.89 -0.18
C ILE A 135 -10.46 -5.30 0.38
N SER A 136 -11.15 -6.17 -0.37
CA SER A 136 -11.32 -7.58 -0.01
C SER A 136 -10.13 -8.48 -0.40
N ASP A 137 -9.24 -8.02 -1.29
CA ASP A 137 -8.06 -8.79 -1.72
C ASP A 137 -6.84 -8.49 -0.84
N HIS A 138 -6.89 -9.02 0.37
CA HIS A 138 -5.79 -8.94 1.32
C HIS A 138 -4.50 -9.59 0.80
N ARG A 139 -4.59 -10.56 -0.11
CA ARG A 139 -3.41 -11.22 -0.68
C ARG A 139 -2.63 -10.27 -1.58
N ALA A 140 -3.32 -9.53 -2.45
CA ALA A 140 -2.70 -8.52 -3.30
C ALA A 140 -2.04 -7.41 -2.46
N MET A 141 -2.76 -6.90 -1.45
CA MET A 141 -2.23 -5.86 -0.56
C MET A 141 -0.96 -6.31 0.19
N ILE A 142 -0.98 -7.54 0.75
CA ILE A 142 0.18 -8.11 1.44
C ILE A 142 1.32 -8.41 0.46
N ALA A 143 1.02 -8.92 -0.74
CA ALA A 143 2.05 -9.18 -1.76
C ALA A 143 2.80 -7.90 -2.14
N LEU A 144 2.10 -6.77 -2.30
CA LEU A 144 2.72 -5.48 -2.56
C LEU A 144 3.64 -5.03 -1.41
N ALA A 145 3.19 -5.19 -0.17
CA ALA A 145 4.00 -4.85 1.00
C ALA A 145 5.30 -5.67 1.06
N PHE A 146 5.25 -6.97 0.76
CA PHE A 146 6.46 -7.80 0.70
C PHE A 146 7.38 -7.43 -0.46
N LEU A 147 6.85 -7.02 -1.62
CA LEU A 147 7.64 -6.50 -2.72
C LEU A 147 8.45 -5.27 -2.26
N ARG A 148 7.79 -4.31 -1.61
CA ARG A 148 8.43 -3.08 -1.13
C ARG A 148 9.40 -3.31 0.02
N LYS A 149 9.12 -4.29 0.89
CA LYS A 149 10.10 -4.77 1.89
C LYS A 149 11.37 -5.27 1.20
N LYS A 150 11.24 -6.04 0.12
CA LYS A 150 12.39 -6.54 -0.64
C LYS A 150 13.17 -5.41 -1.32
N GLU A 151 12.49 -4.43 -1.90
CA GLU A 151 13.12 -3.21 -2.44
C GLU A 151 13.96 -2.52 -1.38
N LYS A 152 13.37 -2.19 -0.22
CA LYS A 152 14.07 -1.51 0.87
C LYS A 152 15.34 -2.25 1.31
N VAL A 153 15.24 -3.57 1.52
CA VAL A 153 16.39 -4.40 1.94
C VAL A 153 17.49 -4.49 0.88
N MET A 154 17.17 -4.33 -0.40
CA MET A 154 18.19 -4.33 -1.47
C MET A 154 19.05 -3.06 -1.46
N PHE A 155 18.48 -1.90 -1.12
CA PHE A 155 19.19 -0.61 -1.13
C PHE A 155 19.84 -0.25 0.22
N GLU A 156 19.50 -0.95 1.31
CA GLU A 156 20.18 -0.80 2.61
C GLU A 156 21.52 -1.56 2.71
N LYS A 157 21.97 -2.22 1.63
CA LYS A 157 23.25 -2.95 1.55
C LYS A 157 24.33 -2.15 0.84
#